data_AF-W9EGS4-F1
#
_entry.id   AF-W9EGS4-F1
#
_cell.length_a   1.000
_cell.length_b   1.000
_cell.length_c   1.000
_cell.angle_alpha   90.00
_cell.angle_beta   90.00
_cell.angle_gamma   90.00
#
_symmetry.space_group_name_H-M   'P 1'
#
loop_
_entity.id
_entity.type
_entity.pdbx_description
1 polymer ?
#
loop_
_entity_poly.entity_id
_entity_poly.type
_entity_poly.pdbx_seq_one_letter_code
_entity_poly.pdbx_strand_id
1 'polypeptide(L)'
;MTRVYVRKATEKDIPKICEIIDAGRGYLKEQGINQWQGAYPSPEDIKKDIDNSVSYVIDVDGAVAGSATLHLGLDPDYLDMKEGTWKNGVEAHYSAIHRVSVSHDYRGQGLSGKLISGLLTVSSLLGFKDVRIDTHPKNKGMQHVILSSGFEKRGVICTKVEDDDRFAYQMEIN
;
A
#
# COMPACT_ATOMS: atom_id res chain seq x y z
N MET A 1 -4.30 -24.77 12.56
CA MET A 1 -4.58 -23.82 11.46
C MET A 1 -3.72 -22.59 11.72
N THR A 2 -3.01 -22.09 10.71
CA THR A 2 -2.27 -20.82 10.80
C THR A 2 -3.26 -19.68 10.99
N ARG A 3 -3.04 -18.82 11.99
CA ARG A 3 -3.85 -17.62 12.20
C ARG A 3 -3.27 -16.49 11.37
N VAL A 4 -4.07 -15.94 10.46
CA VAL A 4 -3.68 -14.82 9.59
C VAL A 4 -4.74 -13.73 9.63
N TYR A 5 -4.36 -12.53 10.04
CA TYR A 5 -5.30 -11.40 10.13
C TYR A 5 -4.58 -10.06 10.02
N VAL A 6 -5.33 -9.01 9.66
CA VAL A 6 -4.84 -7.64 9.62
C VAL A 6 -5.18 -6.93 10.94
N ARG A 7 -4.22 -6.18 11.47
CA ARG A 7 -4.40 -5.35 12.67
C ARG A 7 -3.67 -4.02 12.51
N LYS A 8 -4.02 -3.03 13.34
CA LYS A 8 -3.22 -1.81 13.46
C LYS A 8 -1.80 -2.16 13.95
N ALA A 9 -0.82 -1.48 13.38
CA ALA A 9 0.55 -1.54 13.85
C ALA A 9 0.67 -0.80 15.19
N THR A 10 1.63 -1.24 16.00
CA THR A 10 2.02 -0.62 17.26
C THR A 10 3.50 -0.26 17.20
N GLU A 11 3.97 0.58 18.14
CA GLU A 11 5.40 0.94 18.18
C GLU A 11 6.34 -0.27 18.30
N LYS A 12 5.87 -1.36 18.92
CA LYS A 12 6.62 -2.62 19.03
C LYS A 12 6.85 -3.31 17.68
N ASP A 13 6.01 -3.00 16.68
CA ASP A 13 6.11 -3.57 15.34
C ASP A 13 7.12 -2.79 14.46
N ILE A 14 7.51 -1.55 14.84
CA ILE A 14 8.38 -0.68 14.03
C ILE A 14 9.66 -1.39 13.57
N PRO A 15 10.45 -2.06 14.44
CA PRO A 15 11.67 -2.71 14.00
C PRO A 15 11.43 -3.74 12.90
N LYS A 16 10.34 -4.53 13.01
CA LYS A 16 10.00 -5.55 12.02
C LYS A 16 9.44 -4.95 10.72
N ILE A 17 8.66 -3.87 10.81
CA ILE A 17 8.18 -3.13 9.65
C ILE A 17 9.36 -2.55 8.86
N CYS A 18 10.33 -1.93 9.53
CA CYS A 18 11.54 -1.40 8.91
C CYS A 18 12.31 -2.51 8.17
N GLU A 19 12.54 -3.65 8.82
CA GLU A 19 13.21 -4.81 8.22
C GLU A 19 12.51 -5.28 6.93
N ILE A 20 11.18 -5.36 6.95
CA ILE A 20 10.36 -5.78 5.80
C ILE A 20 10.44 -4.76 4.66
N ILE A 21 10.41 -3.47 4.97
CA ILE A 21 10.53 -2.39 3.99
C ILE A 21 11.92 -2.39 3.38
N ASP A 22 12.98 -2.56 4.18
CA ASP A 22 14.37 -2.58 3.71
C ASP A 22 14.64 -3.79 2.81
N ALA A 23 14.09 -4.96 3.15
CA ALA A 23 14.13 -6.13 2.25
C ALA A 23 13.39 -5.84 0.93
N GLY A 24 12.22 -5.20 1.01
CA GLY A 24 11.45 -4.77 -0.16
C GLY A 24 12.22 -3.80 -1.06
N ARG A 25 12.93 -2.83 -0.48
CA ARG A 25 13.83 -1.90 -1.21
C ARG A 25 14.92 -2.64 -1.97
N GLY A 26 15.57 -3.61 -1.33
CA GLY A 26 16.59 -4.45 -1.95
C GLY A 26 16.04 -5.19 -3.18
N TYR A 27 14.85 -5.77 -3.04
CA TYR A 27 14.20 -6.47 -4.14
C TYR A 27 13.81 -5.55 -5.31
N LEU A 28 13.29 -4.35 -5.02
CA LEU A 28 12.98 -3.37 -6.06
C LEU A 28 14.25 -2.95 -6.81
N LYS A 29 15.35 -2.75 -6.08
CA LYS A 29 16.66 -2.43 -6.67
C LYS A 29 17.17 -3.53 -7.59
N GLU A 30 17.06 -4.80 -7.19
CA GLU A 30 17.41 -5.97 -8.02
C GLU A 30 16.62 -6.01 -9.33
N GLN A 31 15.38 -5.51 -9.33
CA GLN A 31 14.53 -5.40 -10.51
C GLN A 31 14.78 -4.14 -11.35
N GLY A 32 15.73 -3.29 -10.98
CA GLY A 32 15.98 -2.01 -11.64
C GLY A 32 14.81 -1.03 -11.49
N ILE A 33 14.06 -1.14 -10.38
CA ILE A 33 12.93 -0.29 -10.03
C ILE A 33 13.42 0.73 -9.00
N ASN A 34 13.34 2.02 -9.35
CA ASN A 34 13.83 3.10 -8.51
C ASN A 34 12.78 3.58 -7.48
N GLN A 35 12.04 2.63 -6.89
CA GLN A 35 11.04 2.91 -5.86
C GLN A 35 11.66 2.70 -4.48
N TRP A 36 11.50 3.69 -3.58
CA TRP A 36 12.01 3.73 -2.20
C TRP A 36 13.54 3.65 -2.07
N GLN A 37 14.28 4.04 -3.11
CA GLN A 37 15.75 4.01 -3.09
C GLN A 37 16.38 5.25 -2.42
N GLY A 38 15.56 6.23 -2.02
CA GLY A 38 15.97 7.36 -1.21
C GLY A 38 15.81 7.13 0.30
N ALA A 39 15.73 8.21 1.08
CA ALA A 39 15.54 8.15 2.54
C ALA A 39 14.11 7.74 2.98
N TYR A 40 13.19 7.57 2.04
CA TYR A 40 11.76 7.34 2.28
C TYR A 40 11.34 5.90 1.89
N PRO A 41 10.46 5.24 2.66
CA PRO A 41 9.96 5.63 3.99
C PRO A 41 10.99 5.40 5.12
N SER A 42 11.09 6.36 6.03
CA SER A 42 11.96 6.29 7.21
C SER A 42 11.25 5.66 8.42
N PRO A 43 11.98 5.21 9.47
CA PRO A 43 11.38 4.82 10.75
C PRO A 43 10.47 5.90 11.35
N GLU A 44 10.81 7.18 11.16
CA GLU A 44 10.02 8.32 11.60
C GLU A 44 8.70 8.44 10.83
N ASP A 45 8.68 8.12 9.53
CA ASP A 45 7.45 8.08 8.73
C ASP A 45 6.54 6.95 9.21
N ILE A 46 7.11 5.77 9.48
CA ILE A 46 6.35 4.62 10.02
C ILE A 46 5.78 4.97 11.40
N LYS A 47 6.56 5.63 12.26
CA LYS A 47 6.08 6.08 13.56
C LYS A 47 4.93 7.08 13.42
N LYS A 48 5.04 8.07 12.53
CA LYS A 48 3.94 9.01 12.25
C LYS A 48 2.69 8.29 11.77
N ASP A 49 2.83 7.27 10.92
CA ASP A 49 1.69 6.48 10.44
C ASP A 49 1.00 5.69 11.58
N ILE A 50 1.78 5.18 12.53
CA ILE A 50 1.27 4.52 13.73
C ILE A 50 0.55 5.53 14.63
N ASP A 51 1.18 6.68 14.89
CA ASP A 51 0.62 7.75 15.72
C ASP A 51 -0.70 8.28 15.12
N ASN A 52 -0.77 8.38 13.79
CA ASN A 52 -1.97 8.77 13.04
C ASN A 52 -2.99 7.63 12.87
N SER A 53 -2.75 6.43 13.42
CA SER A 53 -3.66 5.29 13.34
C SER A 53 -3.95 4.79 11.91
N VAL A 54 -3.02 5.03 10.97
CA VAL A 54 -3.13 4.64 9.55
C VAL A 54 -2.20 3.51 9.15
N SER A 55 -1.32 3.04 10.04
CA SER A 55 -0.42 1.91 9.78
C SER A 55 -1.04 0.56 10.19
N TYR A 56 -0.95 -0.43 9.30
CA TYR A 56 -1.49 -1.77 9.48
C TYR A 56 -0.46 -2.85 9.15
N VAL A 57 -0.57 -3.98 9.82
CA VAL A 57 0.24 -5.18 9.58
C VAL A 57 -0.63 -6.39 9.32
N ILE A 58 -0.12 -7.32 8.50
CA ILE A 58 -0.63 -8.68 8.44
C ILE A 58 0.17 -9.56 9.40
N ASP A 59 -0.53 -10.12 10.38
CA ASP A 59 0.00 -10.96 11.44
C ASP A 59 -0.17 -12.43 11.05
N VAL A 60 0.90 -13.22 11.16
CA VAL A 60 0.91 -14.66 10.94
C VAL A 60 1.40 -15.33 12.22
N ASP A 61 0.49 -15.96 12.95
CA ASP A 61 0.75 -16.65 14.22
C ASP A 61 1.53 -15.80 15.26
N GLY A 62 1.29 -14.49 15.30
CA GLY A 62 1.92 -13.54 16.21
C GLY A 62 3.16 -12.84 15.64
N ALA A 63 3.55 -13.15 14.40
CA ALA A 63 4.66 -12.51 13.71
C ALA A 63 4.16 -11.52 12.65
N VAL A 64 4.76 -10.34 12.58
CA VAL A 64 4.50 -9.38 11.50
C VAL A 64 5.11 -9.93 10.20
N ALA A 65 4.24 -10.25 9.25
CA ALA A 65 4.62 -10.81 7.95
C ALA A 65 4.56 -9.78 6.81
N GLY A 66 3.94 -8.63 7.04
CA GLY A 66 3.86 -7.53 6.08
C GLY A 66 3.21 -6.29 6.68
N SER A 67 3.33 -5.18 5.98
CA SER A 67 2.83 -3.87 6.38
C SER A 67 2.23 -3.11 5.20
N ALA A 68 1.29 -2.22 5.51
CA ALA A 68 0.72 -1.26 4.57
C ALA A 68 0.12 -0.10 5.36
N THR A 69 -0.11 1.02 4.68
CA THR A 69 -0.74 2.20 5.27
C THR A 69 -2.02 2.55 4.53
N LEU A 70 -3.04 2.99 5.26
CA LEU A 70 -4.32 3.42 4.71
C LEU A 70 -4.48 4.92 4.94
N HIS A 71 -4.16 5.71 3.92
CA HIS A 71 -4.37 7.16 3.91
C HIS A 71 -5.86 7.47 3.79
N LEU A 72 -6.36 8.38 4.62
CA LEU A 72 -7.78 8.74 4.67
C LEU A 72 -7.95 10.16 4.15
N GLY A 73 -8.72 10.32 3.07
CA GLY A 73 -8.94 11.61 2.43
C GLY A 73 -8.00 11.86 1.25
N LEU A 74 -7.77 13.15 0.95
CA LEU A 74 -7.08 13.55 -0.26
C LEU A 74 -5.58 13.21 -0.19
N ASP A 75 -5.12 12.43 -1.15
CA ASP A 75 -3.72 12.23 -1.45
C ASP A 75 -3.26 13.32 -2.44
N PRO A 76 -2.27 14.16 -2.07
CA PRO A 76 -1.70 15.18 -2.96
C PRO A 76 -1.19 14.64 -4.29
N ASP A 77 -0.72 13.40 -4.37
CA ASP A 77 -0.22 12.80 -5.60
C ASP A 77 -1.37 12.38 -6.53
N TYR A 78 -2.59 12.21 -6.01
CA TYR A 78 -3.78 11.80 -6.78
C TYR A 78 -4.60 12.99 -7.30
N LEU A 79 -4.26 14.21 -6.91
CA LEU A 79 -4.88 15.44 -7.41
C LEU A 79 -4.50 15.71 -8.88
N ASP A 80 -3.30 15.30 -9.29
CA ASP A 80 -2.72 15.59 -10.60
C ASP A 80 -2.61 14.30 -11.44
N MET A 81 -3.67 13.97 -12.18
CA MET A 81 -3.68 12.82 -13.10
C MET A 81 -3.08 13.22 -14.46
N LYS A 82 -1.95 12.58 -14.84
CA LYS A 82 -1.30 12.80 -16.14
C LYS A 82 -2.12 12.22 -17.29
N GLU A 83 -2.65 11.01 -17.10
CA GLU A 83 -3.45 10.29 -18.08
C GLU A 83 -4.62 9.58 -17.40
N GLY A 84 -5.81 9.61 -18.01
CA GLY A 84 -7.00 8.94 -17.48
C GLY A 84 -7.79 9.79 -16.49
N THR A 85 -8.66 9.15 -15.68
CA THR A 85 -9.49 9.87 -14.70
C THR A 85 -10.03 8.97 -13.59
N TRP A 86 -10.15 9.52 -12.38
CA TRP A 86 -10.87 8.89 -11.28
C TRP A 86 -12.37 8.89 -11.55
N LYS A 87 -13.06 7.77 -11.29
CA LYS A 87 -14.50 7.64 -11.58
C LYS A 87 -15.35 8.73 -10.91
N ASN A 88 -15.00 9.02 -9.66
CA ASN A 88 -15.75 9.92 -8.78
C ASN A 88 -15.10 11.31 -8.67
N GLY A 89 -14.07 11.60 -9.48
CA GLY A 89 -13.30 12.84 -9.42
C GLY A 89 -12.14 12.81 -8.42
N VAL A 90 -11.24 13.78 -8.54
CA VAL A 90 -10.01 13.89 -7.73
C VAL A 90 -10.30 14.21 -6.25
N GLU A 91 -11.40 14.93 -5.97
CA GLU A 91 -11.80 15.35 -4.61
C GLU A 91 -12.84 14.42 -3.95
N ALA A 92 -13.08 13.22 -4.49
CA ALA A 92 -14.05 12.29 -3.93
C ALA A 92 -13.69 11.88 -2.48
N HIS A 93 -14.67 11.36 -1.74
CA HIS A 93 -14.42 10.74 -0.44
C HIS A 93 -13.85 9.33 -0.62
N TYR A 94 -12.52 9.21 -0.59
CA TYR A 94 -11.80 7.94 -0.77
C TYR A 94 -10.76 7.69 0.31
N SER A 95 -10.34 6.43 0.40
CA SER A 95 -9.13 6.01 1.12
C SER A 95 -8.09 5.48 0.13
N ALA A 96 -6.81 5.70 0.40
CA ALA A 96 -5.71 5.24 -0.45
C ALA A 96 -4.79 4.28 0.29
N ILE A 97 -4.47 3.15 -0.34
CA ILE A 97 -3.53 2.17 0.20
C ILE A 97 -2.11 2.51 -0.29
N HIS A 98 -1.18 2.73 0.63
CA HIS A 98 0.22 2.97 0.33
C HIS A 98 1.14 1.98 1.05
N ARG A 99 2.43 2.02 0.70
CA ARG A 99 3.52 1.34 1.41
C ARG A 99 3.28 -0.16 1.64
N VAL A 100 2.65 -0.84 0.68
CA VAL A 100 2.39 -2.27 0.76
C VAL A 100 3.73 -3.03 0.61
N SER A 101 4.14 -3.71 1.68
CA SER A 101 5.31 -4.59 1.68
C SER A 101 5.01 -5.89 2.44
N VAL A 102 5.55 -7.00 1.95
CA VAL A 102 5.40 -8.32 2.57
C VAL A 102 6.78 -8.96 2.65
N SER A 103 7.09 -9.55 3.80
CA SER A 103 8.36 -10.22 4.05
C SER A 103 8.62 -11.32 3.01
N HIS A 104 9.89 -11.43 2.61
CA HIS A 104 10.36 -12.47 1.71
C HIS A 104 10.11 -13.89 2.24
N ASP A 105 10.14 -14.07 3.56
CA ASP A 105 9.91 -15.34 4.24
C ASP A 105 8.50 -15.90 3.99
N TYR A 106 7.57 -15.04 3.56
CA TYR A 106 6.17 -15.38 3.31
C TYR A 106 5.76 -15.25 1.84
N ARG A 107 6.74 -15.15 0.93
CA ARG A 107 6.47 -15.12 -0.51
C ARG A 107 5.73 -16.38 -0.98
N GLY A 108 4.87 -16.21 -1.98
CA GLY A 108 4.07 -17.29 -2.54
C GLY A 108 2.85 -17.71 -1.71
N GLN A 109 2.66 -17.15 -0.50
CA GLN A 109 1.52 -17.49 0.38
C GLN A 109 0.28 -16.61 0.19
N GLY A 110 0.29 -15.73 -0.81
CA GLY A 110 -0.80 -14.80 -1.12
C GLY A 110 -1.04 -13.72 -0.06
N LEU A 111 -0.06 -13.43 0.81
CA LEU A 111 -0.24 -12.49 1.91
C LEU A 111 -0.52 -11.05 1.46
N SER A 112 0.06 -10.59 0.34
CA SER A 112 -0.20 -9.25 -0.18
C SER A 112 -1.68 -9.05 -0.52
N GLY A 113 -2.31 -10.04 -1.17
CA GLY A 113 -3.75 -10.02 -1.46
C GLY A 113 -4.61 -10.07 -0.19
N LYS A 114 -4.22 -10.89 0.81
CA LYS A 114 -4.91 -10.93 2.11
C LYS A 114 -4.80 -9.60 2.86
N LEU A 115 -3.64 -8.94 2.81
CA LEU A 115 -3.42 -7.63 3.41
C LEU A 115 -4.30 -6.58 2.73
N ILE A 116 -4.32 -6.52 1.40
CA ILE A 116 -5.20 -5.61 0.65
C ILE A 116 -6.67 -5.89 0.97
N SER A 117 -7.11 -7.16 0.97
CA SER A 117 -8.48 -7.54 1.32
C SER A 117 -8.87 -7.12 2.75
N GLY A 118 -7.95 -7.26 3.71
CA GLY A 118 -8.15 -6.75 5.07
C GLY A 118 -8.28 -5.23 5.10
N LEU A 119 -7.48 -4.50 4.31
CA LEU A 119 -7.59 -3.04 4.20
C LEU A 119 -8.87 -2.57 3.50
N LEU A 120 -9.40 -3.34 2.52
CA LEU A 120 -10.72 -3.08 1.95
C LEU A 120 -11.81 -3.20 3.02
N THR A 121 -11.71 -4.20 3.90
CA THR A 121 -12.62 -4.35 5.05
C THR A 121 -12.52 -3.16 5.99
N VAL A 122 -11.30 -2.74 6.35
CA VAL A 122 -11.08 -1.55 7.19
C VAL A 122 -11.67 -0.30 6.54
N SER A 123 -11.45 -0.09 5.24
CA SER A 123 -11.98 1.06 4.49
C SER A 123 -13.51 1.09 4.52
N SER A 124 -14.15 -0.06 4.29
CA SER A 124 -15.61 -0.22 4.36
C SER A 124 -16.15 0.12 5.76
N LEU A 125 -15.52 -0.41 6.82
CA LEU A 125 -15.92 -0.14 8.21
C LEU A 125 -15.74 1.33 8.62
N LEU A 126 -14.82 2.04 7.97
CA LEU A 126 -14.62 3.49 8.15
C LEU A 126 -15.56 4.34 7.28
N GLY A 127 -16.43 3.72 6.48
CA GLY A 127 -17.41 4.41 5.64
C GLY A 127 -16.89 4.85 4.27
N PHE A 128 -15.71 4.38 3.84
CA PHE A 128 -15.19 4.63 2.51
C PHE A 128 -15.74 3.62 1.51
N LYS A 129 -16.16 4.12 0.34
CA LYS A 129 -16.63 3.31 -0.79
C LYS A 129 -15.69 3.36 -1.98
N ASP A 130 -14.87 4.40 -2.09
CA ASP A 130 -13.85 4.56 -3.12
C ASP A 130 -12.50 4.23 -2.48
N VAL A 131 -11.83 3.19 -2.96
CA VAL A 131 -10.49 2.79 -2.52
C VAL A 131 -9.52 2.91 -3.68
N ARG A 132 -8.40 3.59 -3.45
CA ARG A 132 -7.38 3.84 -4.46
C ARG A 132 -6.05 3.22 -4.05
N ILE A 133 -5.24 2.88 -5.05
CA ILE A 133 -3.88 2.36 -4.86
C ILE A 133 -3.08 2.65 -6.13
N ASP A 134 -1.78 2.86 -5.98
CA ASP A 134 -0.87 3.08 -7.09
C ASP A 134 0.39 2.20 -6.97
N THR A 135 1.08 2.00 -8.09
CA THR A 135 2.37 1.30 -8.09
C THR A 135 3.23 1.69 -9.30
N HIS A 136 4.54 1.46 -9.21
CA HIS A 136 5.47 1.77 -10.31
C HIS A 136 5.13 0.93 -11.57
N PRO A 137 5.17 1.51 -12.78
CA PRO A 137 5.00 0.79 -14.06
C PRO A 137 5.88 -0.46 -14.27
N LYS A 138 7.03 -0.54 -13.59
CA LYS A 138 7.94 -1.70 -13.62
C LYS A 138 7.63 -2.75 -12.56
N ASN A 139 6.88 -2.42 -11.50
CA ASN A 139 6.54 -3.34 -10.42
C ASN A 139 5.40 -4.29 -10.84
N LYS A 140 5.73 -5.26 -11.70
CA LYS A 140 4.76 -6.21 -12.27
C LYS A 140 4.12 -7.10 -11.21
N GLY A 141 4.85 -7.42 -10.13
CA GLY A 141 4.33 -8.17 -8.99
C GLY A 141 3.17 -7.44 -8.32
N MET A 142 3.35 -6.16 -7.96
CA MET A 142 2.30 -5.37 -7.35
C MET A 142 1.14 -5.10 -8.32
N GLN A 143 1.42 -4.84 -9.61
CA GLN A 143 0.35 -4.71 -10.62
C GLN A 143 -0.53 -5.96 -10.67
N HIS A 144 0.07 -7.14 -10.65
CA HIS A 144 -0.68 -8.40 -10.62
C HIS A 144 -1.51 -8.54 -9.35
N VAL A 145 -0.95 -8.22 -8.18
CA VAL A 145 -1.66 -8.25 -6.89
C VAL A 145 -2.85 -7.29 -6.88
N ILE A 146 -2.67 -6.06 -7.38
CA ILE A 146 -3.72 -5.04 -7.46
C ILE A 146 -4.87 -5.51 -8.37
N LEU A 147 -4.54 -5.94 -9.59
CA LEU A 147 -5.54 -6.41 -10.56
C LEU A 147 -6.27 -7.67 -10.08
N SER A 148 -5.55 -8.65 -9.51
CA SER A 148 -6.17 -9.87 -8.97
C SER A 148 -7.02 -9.62 -7.72
N SER A 149 -6.79 -8.50 -7.02
CA SER A 149 -7.67 -8.06 -5.92
C SER A 149 -8.96 -7.40 -6.42
N GLY A 150 -9.07 -7.12 -7.72
CA GLY A 150 -10.28 -6.57 -8.36
C GLY A 150 -10.25 -5.06 -8.62
N PHE A 151 -9.09 -4.41 -8.48
CA PHE A 151 -8.95 -3.00 -8.83
C PHE A 151 -8.89 -2.79 -10.34
N GLU A 152 -9.41 -1.65 -10.80
CA GLU A 152 -9.35 -1.22 -12.19
C GLU A 152 -8.29 -0.13 -12.37
N LYS A 153 -7.48 -0.22 -13.43
CA LYS A 153 -6.55 0.86 -13.78
C LYS A 153 -7.34 2.10 -14.22
N ARG A 154 -7.08 3.24 -13.60
CA ARG A 154 -7.72 4.53 -13.93
C ARG A 154 -6.83 5.47 -14.71
N GLY A 155 -5.52 5.33 -14.59
CA GLY A 155 -4.61 6.28 -15.18
C GLY A 155 -3.15 6.19 -14.77
N VAL A 156 -2.46 7.31 -14.95
CA VAL A 156 -1.07 7.53 -14.56
C VAL A 156 -1.01 8.81 -13.72
N ILE A 157 -0.42 8.71 -12.53
CA ILE A 157 -0.09 9.84 -11.65
C ILE A 157 1.43 9.94 -11.52
N CYS A 158 1.93 11.06 -11.02
CA CYS A 158 3.35 11.27 -10.77
C CYS A 158 3.54 11.56 -9.30
N THR A 159 4.41 10.79 -8.62
CA THR A 159 4.66 11.04 -7.20
C THR A 159 5.49 12.30 -7.05
N LYS A 160 5.08 13.21 -6.16
CA LYS A 160 5.82 14.46 -5.90
C LYS A 160 7.19 14.21 -5.25
N VAL A 161 7.33 13.10 -4.53
CA VAL A 161 8.56 12.76 -3.78
C VAL A 161 9.66 12.22 -4.70
N GLU A 162 9.33 11.31 -5.62
CA GLU A 162 10.31 10.61 -6.45
C GLU A 162 10.34 11.09 -7.91
N ASP A 163 9.44 12.01 -8.30
CA ASP A 163 9.22 12.49 -9.68
C ASP A 163 9.13 11.34 -10.70
N ASP A 164 8.37 10.31 -10.33
CA ASP A 164 8.25 9.08 -11.10
C ASP A 164 6.78 8.71 -11.32
N ASP A 165 6.52 8.10 -12.47
CA ASP A 165 5.18 7.72 -12.87
C ASP A 165 4.70 6.52 -12.06
N ARG A 166 3.40 6.52 -11.75
CA ARG A 166 2.71 5.42 -11.08
C ARG A 166 1.45 5.10 -11.86
N PHE A 167 1.20 3.82 -12.07
CA PHE A 167 -0.10 3.38 -12.53
C PHE A 167 -1.06 3.49 -11.36
N ALA A 168 -2.13 4.25 -11.56
CA ALA A 168 -3.16 4.53 -10.56
C ALA A 168 -4.37 3.61 -10.78
N TYR A 169 -4.89 3.06 -9.70
CA TYR A 169 -5.96 2.08 -9.71
C TYR A 169 -7.05 2.43 -8.68
N GLN A 170 -8.28 2.03 -8.97
CA GLN A 170 -9.45 2.31 -8.16
C GLN A 170 -10.33 1.08 -8.03
N MET A 171 -11.00 0.95 -6.88
CA MET A 171 -12.06 0.00 -6.63
C MET A 171 -13.20 0.70 -5.91
N GLU A 172 -14.43 0.39 -6.31
CA GLU A 172 -15.61 0.75 -5.54
C GLU A 172 -16.09 -0.46 -4.73
N ILE A 173 -16.24 -0.26 -3.42
CA ILE A 173 -16.76 -1.25 -2.49
C ILE A 173 -18.16 -0.84 -2.03
N ASN A 174 -19.04 -1.83 -1.84
CA ASN A 174 -20.48 -1.62 -1.60
C ASN A 174 -20.80 -1.21 -0.15
#